data_AF-I4VVN3-F1
#
_entry.id   AF-I4VVN3-F1
#
_cell.length_a   1.000
_cell.length_b   1.000
_cell.length_c   1.000
_cell.angle_alpha   90.00
_cell.angle_beta   90.00
_cell.angle_gamma   90.00
#
_symmetry.space_group_name_H-M   'P 1'
#
loop_
_entity.id
_entity.type
_entity.pdbx_description
1 polymer ?
#
loop_
_entity_poly.entity_id
_entity_poly.type
_entity_poly.pdbx_seq_one_letter_code
_entity_poly.pdbx_strand_id
1 'polypeptide(L)'
;MAVIWGEKIGGKHGSMTAEDIAAFITSKVGGGSPAWKASLLTAAGNVLGHDGRSNGSVVRHNGKSIRHITTGKGAGHVTLFFTLEPGEVGSVIGVGSHHDEKGASYDIDWHTPGWVVGKRVNL
;
A
#
# COMPACT_ATOMS: atom_id res chain seq x y z
N MET A 1 14.03 8.52 -5.72
CA MET A 1 12.84 8.50 -4.84
C MET A 1 11.63 8.25 -5.72
N ALA A 2 10.70 7.42 -5.24
CA ALA A 2 9.44 7.22 -5.95
C ALA A 2 8.58 8.48 -5.90
N VAL A 3 7.83 8.73 -6.97
CA VAL A 3 6.75 9.71 -6.95
C VAL A 3 5.44 8.94 -6.87
N ILE A 4 4.74 9.07 -5.75
CA ILE A 4 3.40 8.51 -5.58
C ILE A 4 2.38 9.62 -5.80
N TRP A 5 1.42 9.40 -6.68
CA TRP A 5 0.36 10.36 -6.99
C TRP A 5 -0.99 9.81 -6.58
N GLY A 6 -1.81 10.66 -5.95
CA GLY A 6 -3.14 10.28 -5.49
C GLY A 6 -3.94 11.42 -4.89
N GLU A 7 -5.09 11.06 -4.33
CA GLU A 7 -5.98 11.97 -3.60
C GLU A 7 -5.41 12.26 -2.21
N LYS A 8 -5.26 13.55 -1.88
CA LYS A 8 -4.90 14.03 -0.55
C LYS A 8 -6.14 14.37 0.25
N ILE A 9 -5.98 14.50 1.57
CA ILE A 9 -7.02 15.06 2.42
C ILE A 9 -7.45 16.44 1.89
N GLY A 10 -8.77 16.65 1.80
CA GLY A 10 -9.36 17.85 1.22
C GLY A 10 -9.58 17.78 -0.30
N GLY A 11 -9.47 16.60 -0.92
CA GLY A 11 -9.87 16.34 -2.31
C GLY A 11 -8.88 16.81 -3.38
N LYS A 12 -7.73 17.37 -2.98
CA LYS A 12 -6.67 17.77 -3.90
C LYS A 12 -5.95 16.52 -4.43
N HIS A 13 -5.68 16.48 -5.73
CA HIS A 13 -4.84 15.42 -6.32
C HIS A 13 -3.41 15.93 -6.55
N GLY A 14 -2.41 15.11 -6.23
CA GLY A 14 -1.01 15.51 -6.35
C GLY A 14 0.00 14.46 -5.90
N SER A 15 1.29 14.82 -5.99
CA SER A 15 2.38 14.05 -5.40
C SER A 15 2.22 13.97 -3.88
N MET A 16 2.29 12.76 -3.33
CA MET A 16 1.99 12.48 -1.93
C MET A 16 3.27 12.36 -1.08
N THR A 17 3.24 12.90 0.13
CA THR A 17 4.21 12.56 1.19
C THR A 17 3.79 11.28 1.93
N ALA A 18 4.62 10.80 2.86
CA ALA A 18 4.29 9.64 3.68
C ALA A 18 3.03 9.92 4.53
N GLU A 19 2.91 11.14 5.04
CA GLU A 19 1.75 11.62 5.80
C GLU A 19 0.51 11.69 4.90
N ASP A 20 0.63 12.20 3.66
CA ASP A 20 -0.49 12.20 2.71
C ASP A 20 -1.00 10.78 2.44
N ILE A 21 -0.08 9.83 2.22
CA ILE A 21 -0.43 8.40 2.01
C ILE A 21 -1.12 7.83 3.24
N ALA A 22 -0.54 8.02 4.43
CA ALA A 22 -1.08 7.49 5.67
C ALA A 22 -2.47 8.08 5.97
N ALA A 23 -2.65 9.36 5.72
CA ALA A 23 -3.91 10.05 5.96
C ALA A 23 -5.00 9.64 4.96
N PHE A 24 -4.64 9.49 3.67
CA PHE A 24 -5.52 8.92 2.65
C PHE A 24 -5.97 7.52 3.04
N ILE A 25 -5.05 6.61 3.38
CA ILE A 25 -5.38 5.23 3.72
C ILE A 25 -6.23 5.15 4.99
N THR A 26 -5.89 5.92 6.02
CA THR A 26 -6.70 6.00 7.25
C THR A 26 -8.14 6.43 6.96
N SER A 27 -8.34 7.35 6.00
CA SER A 27 -9.68 7.79 5.60
C SER A 27 -10.51 6.68 4.93
N LYS A 28 -9.86 5.71 4.30
CA LYS A 28 -10.53 4.60 3.60
C LYS A 28 -10.90 3.44 4.51
N VAL A 29 -10.08 3.15 5.53
CA VAL A 29 -10.33 2.05 6.48
C VAL A 29 -11.13 2.48 7.72
N GLY A 30 -11.36 3.78 7.92
CA GLY A 30 -12.14 4.31 9.03
C GLY A 30 -11.38 4.43 10.35
N GLY A 31 -10.04 4.34 10.33
CA GLY A 31 -9.18 4.49 11.51
C GLY A 31 -8.26 3.30 11.77
N GLY A 32 -7.58 3.32 12.91
CA GLY A 32 -6.64 2.27 13.33
C GLY A 32 -6.05 2.55 14.71
N SER A 33 -5.50 1.52 15.36
CA SER A 33 -4.80 1.68 16.64
C SER A 33 -3.56 2.57 16.48
N PRO A 34 -3.03 3.18 17.56
CA PRO A 34 -1.80 3.96 17.48
C PRO A 34 -0.61 3.18 16.88
N ALA A 35 -0.49 1.89 17.23
CA ALA A 35 0.52 1.00 16.65
C ALA A 35 0.33 0.81 15.14
N TRP A 36 -0.91 0.59 14.69
CA TRP A 36 -1.24 0.46 13.27
C TRP A 36 -0.92 1.74 12.50
N LYS A 37 -1.23 2.92 13.06
CA LYS A 37 -0.92 4.22 12.43
C LYS A 37 0.57 4.46 12.32
N ALA A 38 1.35 4.08 13.33
CA ALA A 38 2.81 4.15 13.28
C ALA A 38 3.37 3.22 12.19
N SER A 39 2.90 1.97 12.13
CA SER A 39 3.22 1.01 11.06
C SER A 39 2.87 1.56 9.67
N LEU A 40 1.69 2.16 9.52
CA LEU A 40 1.27 2.74 8.25
C LEU A 40 2.22 3.84 7.78
N LEU A 41 2.64 4.74 8.69
CA LEU A 41 3.57 5.82 8.36
C LEU A 41 4.94 5.27 7.94
N THR A 42 5.44 4.25 8.65
CA THR A 42 6.67 3.54 8.26
C THR A 42 6.54 2.90 6.87
N ALA A 43 5.44 2.20 6.61
CA ALA A 43 5.18 1.59 5.31
C ALA A 43 5.14 2.65 4.18
N ALA A 44 4.47 3.77 4.42
CA ALA A 44 4.36 4.86 3.46
C ALA A 44 5.73 5.49 3.14
N GLY A 45 6.58 5.69 4.14
CA GLY A 45 7.96 6.14 3.94
C GLY A 45 8.78 5.16 3.09
N ASN A 46 8.65 3.86 3.37
CA ASN A 46 9.32 2.81 2.59
C ASN A 46 8.83 2.74 1.14
N VAL A 47 7.53 2.98 0.88
CA VAL A 47 7.00 3.09 -0.48
C VAL A 47 7.66 4.25 -1.24
N LEU A 48 7.82 5.42 -0.61
CA LEU A 48 8.49 6.57 -1.22
C LEU A 48 9.99 6.36 -1.45
N GLY A 49 10.63 5.55 -0.61
CA GLY A 49 12.02 5.12 -0.76
C GLY A 49 12.23 4.05 -1.85
N HIS A 50 11.17 3.43 -2.36
CA HIS A 50 11.24 2.33 -3.32
C HIS A 50 11.69 2.82 -4.72
N ASP A 51 12.44 1.99 -5.46
CA ASP A 51 12.99 2.35 -6.79
C ASP A 51 12.22 1.75 -7.98
N GLY A 52 11.27 0.87 -7.68
CA GLY A 52 10.41 0.19 -8.66
C GLY A 52 11.07 -1.03 -9.32
N ARG A 53 12.28 -1.44 -8.90
CA ARG A 53 13.06 -2.51 -9.56
C ARG A 53 13.01 -3.88 -8.88
N SER A 54 12.41 -3.97 -7.69
CA SER A 54 12.27 -5.24 -6.96
C SER A 54 11.38 -6.25 -7.72
N ASN A 55 11.27 -7.49 -7.23
CA ASN A 55 10.32 -8.46 -7.78
C ASN A 55 8.89 -7.96 -7.55
N GLY A 56 8.25 -7.44 -8.59
CA GLY A 56 6.80 -7.17 -8.60
C GLY A 56 6.03 -8.49 -8.68
N SER A 57 4.79 -8.51 -8.18
CA SER A 57 3.94 -9.68 -8.32
C SER A 57 3.53 -9.88 -9.79
N VAL A 58 3.22 -11.13 -10.14
CA VAL A 58 2.57 -11.49 -11.42
C VAL A 58 1.17 -10.88 -11.53
N VAL A 59 0.56 -10.53 -10.40
CA VAL A 59 -0.72 -9.82 -10.35
C VAL A 59 -0.52 -8.36 -10.72
N ARG A 60 -1.34 -7.86 -11.64
CA ARG A 60 -1.28 -6.49 -12.15
C ARG A 60 -2.52 -5.68 -11.82
N HIS A 61 -2.34 -4.38 -11.63
CA HIS A 61 -3.42 -3.40 -11.53
C HIS A 61 -3.23 -2.36 -12.63
N ASN A 62 -4.23 -2.21 -13.51
CA ASN A 62 -4.18 -1.32 -14.67
C ASN A 62 -2.89 -1.50 -15.52
N GLY A 63 -2.48 -2.75 -15.73
CA GLY A 63 -1.28 -3.09 -16.52
C GLY A 63 0.06 -2.93 -15.79
N LYS A 64 0.08 -2.39 -14.56
CA LYS A 64 1.31 -2.24 -13.74
C LYS A 64 1.44 -3.36 -12.72
N SER A 65 2.67 -3.75 -12.41
CA SER A 65 2.94 -4.78 -11.42
C SER A 65 2.55 -4.30 -10.02
N ILE A 66 1.89 -5.16 -9.24
CA ILE A 66 1.58 -4.86 -7.85
C ILE A 66 2.79 -5.19 -6.98
N ARG A 67 3.12 -4.28 -6.08
CA ARG A 67 4.17 -4.39 -5.09
C ARG A 67 3.57 -4.20 -3.72
N HIS A 68 4.27 -4.66 -2.69
CA HIS A 68 3.85 -4.44 -1.31
C HIS A 68 5.02 -4.13 -0.38
N ILE A 69 4.73 -3.39 0.68
CA ILE A 69 5.61 -3.20 1.83
C ILE A 69 4.86 -3.69 3.07
N THR A 70 5.47 -4.59 3.82
CA THR A 70 4.95 -5.13 5.08
C THR A 70 5.83 -4.66 6.24
N THR A 71 5.23 -4.11 7.30
CA THR A 71 5.96 -3.70 8.52
C THR A 71 6.10 -4.78 9.58
N GLY A 72 5.48 -5.94 9.37
CA GLY A 72 5.50 -7.09 10.26
C GLY A 72 4.23 -7.93 10.09
N LYS A 73 3.97 -8.81 11.06
CA LYS A 73 2.88 -9.80 10.99
C LYS A 73 1.92 -9.65 12.15
N GLY A 74 0.63 -9.83 11.90
CA GLY A 74 -0.41 -9.77 12.94
C GLY A 74 -0.86 -8.36 13.32
N ALA A 75 -1.58 -8.26 14.44
CA ALA A 75 -2.29 -7.04 14.84
C ALA A 75 -1.34 -5.84 15.03
N GLY A 76 -1.69 -4.71 14.41
CA GLY A 76 -0.89 -3.46 14.49
C GLY A 76 0.19 -3.34 13.42
N HIS A 77 0.40 -4.37 12.59
CA HIS A 77 1.26 -4.28 11.40
C HIS A 77 0.43 -3.99 10.15
N VAL A 78 1.10 -3.41 9.16
CA VAL A 78 0.48 -2.94 7.92
C VAL A 78 1.20 -3.55 6.74
N THR A 79 0.41 -3.94 5.75
CA THR A 79 0.87 -4.18 4.38
C THR A 79 0.25 -3.14 3.46
N LEU A 80 1.07 -2.28 2.86
CA LEU A 80 0.65 -1.36 1.81
C LEU A 80 0.89 -1.99 0.45
N PHE A 81 -0.12 -1.91 -0.43
CA PHE A 81 -0.03 -2.35 -1.82
C PHE A 81 0.02 -1.14 -2.74
N PHE A 82 0.90 -1.18 -3.72
CA PHE A 82 1.13 -0.06 -4.63
C PHE A 82 1.60 -0.54 -6.00
N THR A 83 1.36 0.27 -7.01
CA THR A 83 1.98 0.13 -8.34
C THR A 83 3.12 1.13 -8.44
N LEU A 84 4.28 0.69 -8.91
CA LEU A 84 5.42 1.56 -9.19
C LEU A 84 6.35 0.83 -10.17
N GLU A 85 6.66 1.44 -11.29
CA GLU A 85 7.68 0.93 -12.21
C GLU A 85 8.87 1.91 -12.25
N PRO A 86 10.08 1.46 -12.66
CA PRO A 86 11.26 2.30 -12.63
C PRO A 86 11.10 3.58 -13.45
N GLY A 87 11.28 4.74 -12.82
CA GLY A 87 11.14 6.05 -13.47
C GLY A 87 9.69 6.50 -13.71
N GLU A 88 8.70 5.74 -13.24
CA GLU A 88 7.29 6.09 -13.37
C GLU A 88 6.68 6.67 -12.09
N VAL A 89 5.54 7.35 -12.27
CA VAL A 89 4.65 7.70 -11.17
C VAL A 89 3.87 6.47 -10.71
N GLY A 90 3.91 6.22 -9.41
CA GLY A 90 3.19 5.15 -8.74
C GLY A 90 1.91 5.62 -8.05
N SER A 91 1.17 4.65 -7.51
CA SER A 91 -0.08 4.86 -6.79
C SER A 91 -0.25 3.80 -5.71
N VAL A 92 -0.80 4.20 -4.56
CA VAL A 92 -1.23 3.24 -3.54
C VAL A 92 -2.59 2.68 -3.96
N ILE A 93 -2.69 1.36 -3.97
CA ILE A 93 -3.87 0.64 -4.48
C ILE A 93 -4.59 -0.16 -3.40
N GLY A 94 -3.99 -0.31 -2.22
CA GLY A 94 -4.66 -0.96 -1.10
C GLY A 94 -3.83 -1.05 0.17
N VAL A 95 -4.48 -1.52 1.22
CA VAL A 95 -3.91 -1.77 2.53
C VAL A 95 -4.50 -3.04 3.12
N GLY A 96 -3.71 -3.72 3.94
CA GLY A 96 -4.10 -4.92 4.63
C GLY A 96 -3.11 -5.34 5.70
N SER A 97 -3.14 -6.61 6.07
CA SER A 97 -2.19 -7.22 7.00
C SER A 97 -1.65 -8.55 6.48
N HIS A 98 -0.41 -8.86 6.84
CA HIS A 98 0.23 -10.15 6.51
C HIS A 98 -0.24 -11.20 7.51
N HIS A 99 -0.88 -12.26 7.02
CA HIS A 99 -1.63 -13.21 7.85
C HIS A 99 -0.74 -14.27 8.55
N ASP A 100 0.38 -14.69 7.96
CA ASP A 100 1.10 -15.89 8.44
C ASP A 100 2.58 -16.02 8.02
N GLU A 101 3.32 -16.88 8.73
CA GLU A 101 4.78 -17.01 8.64
C GLU A 101 5.30 -17.79 7.43
N LYS A 102 4.45 -18.55 6.73
CA LYS A 102 4.86 -19.53 5.71
C LYS A 102 4.36 -19.24 4.28
N GLY A 103 3.77 -18.07 4.03
CA GLY A 103 3.31 -17.69 2.70
C GLY A 103 3.16 -16.19 2.50
N ALA A 104 2.96 -15.77 1.25
CA ALA A 104 2.66 -14.40 0.87
C ALA A 104 1.12 -14.17 0.87
N SER A 105 0.46 -14.48 1.99
CA SER A 105 -1.00 -14.37 2.14
C SER A 105 -1.38 -13.11 2.90
N TYR A 106 -2.25 -12.28 2.34
CA TYR A 106 -2.63 -11.01 2.94
C TYR A 106 -4.14 -10.88 3.07
N ASP A 107 -4.60 -10.43 4.23
CA ASP A 107 -5.98 -9.97 4.40
C ASP A 107 -6.07 -8.51 3.95
N ILE A 108 -7.10 -8.19 3.16
CA ILE A 108 -7.28 -6.85 2.58
C ILE A 108 -8.32 -6.06 3.38
N ASP A 109 -7.88 -4.93 3.94
CA ASP A 109 -8.75 -4.00 4.67
C ASP A 109 -9.42 -3.01 3.72
N TRP A 110 -8.68 -2.55 2.70
CA TRP A 110 -9.19 -1.68 1.65
C TRP A 110 -8.37 -1.79 0.36
N HIS A 111 -9.01 -1.57 -0.79
CA HIS A 111 -8.34 -1.44 -2.08
C HIS A 111 -9.10 -0.54 -3.06
N THR A 112 -8.41 -0.10 -4.11
CA THR A 112 -9.03 0.67 -5.21
C THR A 112 -9.99 -0.21 -6.02
N PRO A 113 -11.06 0.38 -6.60
CA PRO A 113 -11.90 -0.30 -7.57
C PRO A 113 -11.06 -0.84 -8.74
N GLY A 114 -11.42 -2.02 -9.26
CA GLY A 114 -10.73 -2.65 -10.38
C GLY A 114 -9.54 -3.54 -10.00
N TRP A 115 -9.08 -3.51 -8.74
CA TRP A 115 -8.27 -4.61 -8.22
C TRP A 115 -9.20 -5.77 -7.83
N VAL A 116 -9.33 -6.76 -8.72
CA VAL A 116 -10.19 -7.93 -8.49
C VAL A 116 -9.46 -8.90 -7.57
N VAL A 117 -9.67 -8.73 -6.27
CA VAL A 117 -9.13 -9.58 -5.22
C VAL A 117 -10.25 -10.03 -4.29
N GLY A 118 -10.16 -11.28 -3.82
CA GLY A 118 -10.97 -11.73 -2.69
C GLY A 118 -10.52 -11.04 -1.40
N LYS A 119 -11.16 -11.38 -0.27
CA LYS A 119 -10.71 -10.89 1.06
C LYS A 119 -9.26 -11.27 1.39
N ARG A 120 -8.73 -12.29 0.71
CA ARG A 120 -7.36 -12.77 0.83
C ARG A 120 -6.66 -12.79 -0.52
N VAL A 121 -5.39 -12.36 -0.53
CA VAL A 121 -4.55 -12.33 -1.74
C VAL A 121 -3.26 -13.11 -1.48
N ASN A 122 -2.88 -13.94 -2.45
CA ASN A 122 -1.56 -14.57 -2.51
C ASN A 122 -0.75 -13.87 -3.60
N LEU A 123 0.37 -13.23 -3.25
CA LEU A 123 1.21 -12.47 -4.20
C LEU A 123 2.54 -13.13 -4.52
#